data_AF-A0A090T2S5-F1
#
_entry.id   AF-A0A090T2S5-F1
#
_cell.length_a   1.000
_cell.length_b   1.000
_cell.length_c   1.000
_cell.angle_alpha   90.00
_cell.angle_beta   90.00
_cell.angle_gamma   90.00
#
_symmetry.space_group_name_H-M   'P 1'
#
loop_
_entity.id
_entity.type
_entity.pdbx_description
1 polymer ?
#
loop_
_entity_poly.entity_id
_entity_poly.type
_entity_poly.pdbx_seq_one_letter_code
_entity_poly.pdbx_strand_id
1 'polypeptide(L)'
;MRYLAWLLAAACALPAYALTKVDIYSTEVVVDAQQPNADELARQKGMLEVLIKASGDLNAASNPVVKKALGKSSQYITQLGYTQVDGEQAMRLSFNSQQINTLLTQADLPSWPVERKNVMVWLVEDSGYDRTIVWEHSNSQAASQLKKEANRRGLPITFPIGDFDDITGIQTTDLWGGFVGPIAEATARYPVDAIAVIRLQGNNLRYTLYDQTPDKLVETHYLQ
;
A
#
# COMPACT_ATOMS: atom_id res chain seq x y z
N MET A 1 35.86 -26.38 -16.47
CA MET A 1 35.55 -26.23 -15.03
C MET A 1 35.83 -24.83 -14.49
N ARG A 2 37.02 -24.25 -14.69
CA ARG A 2 37.35 -22.90 -14.15
C ARG A 2 36.46 -21.77 -14.73
N TYR A 3 36.24 -21.74 -16.05
CA TYR A 3 35.40 -20.70 -16.68
C TYR A 3 33.91 -20.78 -16.32
N LEU A 4 33.42 -21.99 -15.97
CA LEU A 4 32.03 -22.18 -15.52
C LEU A 4 31.81 -21.54 -14.13
N ALA A 5 32.81 -21.60 -13.25
CA ALA A 5 32.76 -20.97 -11.93
C ALA A 5 32.73 -19.43 -12.03
N TRP A 6 33.44 -18.83 -13.00
CA TRP A 6 33.38 -17.39 -13.26
C TRP A 6 32.03 -16.95 -13.83
N LEU A 7 31.39 -17.78 -14.66
CA LEU A 7 30.07 -17.50 -15.23
C LEU A 7 28.96 -17.59 -14.17
N LEU A 8 29.06 -18.56 -13.25
CA LEU A 8 28.15 -18.69 -12.09
C LEU A 8 28.33 -17.55 -11.08
N ALA A 9 29.57 -17.12 -10.81
CA ALA A 9 29.84 -15.98 -9.93
C ALA A 9 29.34 -14.66 -10.53
N ALA A 10 29.45 -14.48 -11.85
CA ALA A 10 28.92 -13.32 -12.55
C ALA A 10 27.38 -13.29 -12.57
N ALA A 11 26.72 -14.45 -12.64
CA ALA A 11 25.25 -14.54 -12.60
C ALA A 11 24.65 -14.19 -11.23
N CYS A 12 25.40 -14.39 -10.13
CA CYS A 12 24.97 -14.00 -8.77
C CYS A 12 25.16 -12.50 -8.46
N ALA A 13 25.83 -11.74 -9.33
CA ALA A 13 26.10 -10.31 -9.12
C ALA A 13 25.02 -9.38 -9.70
N LEU A 14 23.95 -9.93 -10.29
CA LEU A 14 22.85 -9.12 -10.82
C LEU A 14 21.98 -8.60 -9.66
N PRO A 15 21.81 -7.28 -9.49
CA PRO A 15 20.90 -6.73 -8.49
C PRO A 15 19.48 -7.15 -8.85
N ALA A 16 18.83 -7.87 -7.94
CA ALA A 16 17.42 -8.22 -8.05
C ALA A 16 16.58 -7.07 -7.47
N TYR A 17 16.04 -6.22 -8.34
CA TYR A 17 15.01 -5.26 -7.93
C TYR A 17 13.68 -5.97 -7.87
N ALA A 18 13.23 -6.31 -6.67
CA ALA A 18 11.90 -6.87 -6.44
C ALA A 18 10.95 -5.73 -6.07
N LEU A 19 10.04 -5.37 -6.97
CA LEU A 19 8.92 -4.51 -6.60
C LEU A 19 7.94 -5.30 -5.74
N THR A 20 7.18 -4.58 -4.90
CA THR A 20 6.19 -5.23 -4.04
C THR A 20 5.01 -5.66 -4.90
N LYS A 21 4.87 -6.98 -5.10
CA LYS A 21 3.73 -7.56 -5.78
C LYS A 21 2.54 -7.65 -4.84
N VAL A 22 1.51 -6.87 -5.11
CA VAL A 22 0.27 -6.87 -4.34
C VAL A 22 -0.72 -7.86 -4.94
N ASP A 23 -1.39 -8.67 -4.11
CA ASP A 23 -2.50 -9.51 -4.56
C ASP A 23 -3.74 -8.64 -4.82
N ILE A 24 -3.82 -8.04 -6.01
CA ILE A 24 -4.88 -7.09 -6.38
C ILE A 24 -6.24 -7.76 -6.57
N TYR A 25 -6.26 -8.96 -7.13
CA TYR A 25 -7.48 -9.61 -7.61
C TYR A 25 -8.07 -10.62 -6.64
N SER A 26 -7.59 -10.63 -5.39
CA SER A 26 -8.17 -11.41 -4.31
C SER A 26 -8.49 -10.53 -3.11
N THR A 27 -9.50 -10.92 -2.36
CA THR A 27 -9.88 -10.26 -1.11
C THR A 27 -10.55 -11.23 -0.14
N GLU A 28 -10.61 -10.83 1.12
CA GLU A 28 -11.29 -11.53 2.20
C GLU A 28 -12.37 -10.62 2.78
N VAL A 29 -13.61 -11.09 2.76
CA VAL A 29 -14.77 -10.31 3.19
C VAL A 29 -15.53 -11.07 4.25
N VAL A 30 -15.71 -10.46 5.42
CA VAL A 30 -16.59 -10.98 6.48
C VAL A 30 -18.01 -11.14 5.94
N VAL A 31 -18.60 -12.30 6.19
CA VAL A 31 -19.97 -12.67 5.79
C VAL A 31 -20.91 -12.35 6.95
N ASP A 32 -21.78 -11.37 6.77
CA ASP A 32 -22.80 -11.02 7.76
C ASP A 32 -23.96 -12.02 7.70
N ALA A 33 -23.87 -13.08 8.52
CA ALA A 33 -24.85 -14.16 8.57
C ALA A 33 -26.27 -13.72 8.99
N GLN A 34 -26.46 -12.50 9.50
CA GLN A 34 -27.77 -11.97 9.86
C GLN A 34 -28.55 -11.48 8.63
N GLN A 35 -27.88 -11.28 7.49
CA GLN A 35 -28.52 -10.81 6.26
C GLN A 35 -29.10 -11.99 5.45
N PRO A 36 -30.33 -11.88 4.92
CA PRO A 36 -30.95 -12.93 4.09
C PRO A 36 -30.14 -13.32 2.84
N ASN A 37 -29.29 -12.42 2.34
CA ASN A 37 -28.44 -12.60 1.14
C ASN A 37 -26.94 -12.41 1.44
N ALA A 38 -26.50 -12.82 2.63
CA ALA A 38 -25.14 -12.62 3.15
C ALA A 38 -24.04 -12.92 2.13
N ASP A 39 -24.09 -14.09 1.48
CA ASP A 39 -23.08 -14.52 0.51
C ASP A 39 -23.05 -13.65 -0.75
N GLU A 40 -24.22 -13.23 -1.25
CA GLU A 40 -24.29 -12.36 -2.43
C GLU A 40 -23.74 -10.97 -2.13
N LEU A 41 -24.09 -10.42 -0.97
CA LEU A 41 -23.55 -9.16 -0.48
C LEU A 41 -22.03 -9.24 -0.28
N ALA A 42 -21.53 -10.36 0.25
CA ALA A 42 -20.09 -10.59 0.40
C ALA A 42 -19.37 -10.63 -0.97
N ARG A 43 -19.95 -11.31 -1.97
CA ARG A 43 -19.40 -11.32 -3.35
C ARG A 43 -19.41 -9.94 -3.99
N GLN A 44 -20.48 -9.18 -3.83
CA GLN A 44 -20.58 -7.80 -4.33
C GLN A 44 -19.53 -6.90 -3.67
N LYS A 45 -19.43 -6.95 -2.34
CA LYS A 45 -18.43 -6.20 -1.58
C LYS A 45 -17.01 -6.59 -1.99
N GLY A 46 -16.72 -7.88 -2.12
CA GLY A 46 -15.40 -8.35 -2.52
C GLY A 46 -15.02 -7.90 -3.93
N MET A 47 -15.95 -7.95 -4.88
CA MET A 47 -15.72 -7.44 -6.22
C MET A 47 -15.45 -5.93 -6.21
N LEU A 48 -16.19 -5.17 -5.41
CA LEU A 48 -15.99 -3.73 -5.27
C LEU A 48 -14.62 -3.40 -4.66
N GLU A 49 -14.19 -4.12 -3.64
CA GLU A 49 -12.86 -3.95 -3.03
C GLU A 49 -11.75 -4.22 -4.04
N VAL A 50 -11.87 -5.28 -4.85
CA VAL A 50 -10.90 -5.58 -5.93
C VAL A 50 -10.89 -4.48 -6.99
N LEU A 51 -12.05 -3.94 -7.37
CA LEU A 51 -12.11 -2.82 -8.33
C LEU A 51 -11.46 -1.55 -7.79
N ILE A 52 -11.69 -1.22 -6.52
CA ILE A 52 -11.03 -0.08 -5.85
C ILE A 52 -9.52 -0.31 -5.78
N LYS A 53 -9.09 -1.52 -5.43
CA LYS A 53 -7.66 -1.88 -5.33
C LYS A 53 -6.96 -1.84 -6.70
N ALA A 54 -7.62 -2.34 -7.74
CA ALA A 54 -7.11 -2.38 -9.10
C ALA A 54 -7.08 -1.01 -9.79
N SER A 55 -8.01 -0.11 -9.44
CA SER A 55 -8.06 1.25 -10.02
C SER A 55 -7.34 2.30 -9.18
N GLY A 56 -7.27 2.11 -7.86
CA GLY A 56 -6.90 3.16 -6.91
C GLY A 56 -7.99 4.21 -6.67
N ASP A 57 -9.16 4.08 -7.32
CA ASP A 57 -10.22 5.09 -7.29
C ASP A 57 -11.41 4.65 -6.42
N LEU A 58 -11.71 5.45 -5.38
CA LEU A 58 -12.86 5.24 -4.50
C LEU A 58 -14.20 5.52 -5.20
N ASN A 59 -14.18 6.32 -6.26
CA ASN A 59 -15.38 6.63 -7.04
C ASN A 59 -15.84 5.44 -7.90
N ALA A 60 -15.05 4.35 -7.98
CA ALA A 60 -15.50 3.10 -8.58
C ALA A 60 -16.85 2.62 -8.01
N ALA A 61 -17.11 2.86 -6.72
CA ALA A 61 -18.37 2.49 -6.06
C ALA A 61 -19.59 3.29 -6.58
N SER A 62 -19.39 4.53 -7.02
CA SER A 62 -20.47 5.39 -7.52
C SER A 62 -20.72 5.21 -9.02
N ASN A 63 -19.76 4.65 -9.75
CA ASN A 63 -19.82 4.44 -11.20
C ASN A 63 -21.00 3.53 -11.63
N PRO A 64 -21.88 3.97 -12.56
CA PRO A 64 -23.04 3.20 -13.00
C PRO A 64 -22.70 1.84 -13.65
N VAL A 65 -21.60 1.77 -14.40
CA VAL A 65 -21.14 0.53 -15.06
C VAL A 65 -20.72 -0.48 -14.01
N VAL A 66 -19.95 -0.04 -13.01
CA VAL A 66 -19.57 -0.88 -11.86
C VAL A 66 -20.80 -1.37 -11.11
N LYS A 67 -21.73 -0.48 -10.74
CA LYS A 67 -22.97 -0.87 -10.02
C LYS A 67 -23.76 -1.96 -10.75
N LYS A 68 -23.89 -1.85 -12.07
CA LYS A 68 -24.56 -2.87 -12.90
C LYS A 68 -23.80 -4.20 -12.90
N ALA A 69 -22.47 -4.15 -12.92
CA ALA A 69 -21.61 -5.34 -12.91
C ALA A 69 -21.59 -6.05 -11.55
N LEU A 70 -21.71 -5.32 -10.44
CA LEU A 70 -21.77 -5.89 -9.08
C LEU A 70 -22.95 -6.86 -8.91
N GLY A 71 -24.12 -6.55 -9.50
CA GLY A 71 -25.27 -7.47 -9.51
C GLY A 71 -25.02 -8.78 -10.26
N LYS A 72 -23.88 -8.90 -10.95
CA LYS A 72 -23.39 -10.11 -11.59
C LYS A 72 -22.00 -10.48 -11.06
N SER A 73 -21.69 -10.23 -9.79
CA SER A 73 -20.36 -10.49 -9.22
C SER A 73 -19.88 -11.94 -9.41
N SER A 74 -20.79 -12.91 -9.38
CA SER A 74 -20.47 -14.34 -9.54
C SER A 74 -19.77 -14.71 -10.85
N GLN A 75 -20.04 -14.01 -11.97
CA GLN A 75 -19.38 -14.31 -13.26
C GLN A 75 -17.92 -13.84 -13.32
N TYR A 76 -17.47 -13.03 -12.35
CA TYR A 76 -16.09 -12.54 -12.27
C TYR A 76 -15.22 -13.40 -11.35
N ILE A 77 -15.81 -14.29 -10.55
CA ILE A 77 -15.10 -15.09 -9.55
C ILE A 77 -14.43 -16.28 -10.23
N THR A 78 -13.15 -16.48 -9.95
CA THR A 78 -12.37 -17.65 -10.36
C THR A 78 -12.24 -18.67 -9.24
N GLN A 79 -12.14 -18.21 -7.98
CA GLN A 79 -12.05 -19.07 -6.80
C GLN A 79 -12.86 -18.47 -5.65
N LEU A 80 -13.53 -19.35 -4.91
CA LEU A 80 -14.27 -19.01 -3.70
C LEU A 80 -13.88 -20.02 -2.62
N GLY A 81 -13.53 -19.52 -1.45
CA GLY A 81 -13.31 -20.30 -0.23
C GLY A 81 -13.89 -19.61 0.99
N TYR A 82 -14.07 -20.37 2.06
CA TYR A 82 -14.45 -19.83 3.36
C TYR A 82 -13.22 -19.77 4.27
N THR A 83 -13.12 -18.72 5.06
CA THR A 83 -12.04 -18.50 6.02
C THR A 83 -12.59 -17.79 7.26
N GLN A 84 -11.70 -17.39 8.16
CA GLN A 84 -12.04 -16.65 9.37
C GLN A 84 -11.13 -15.42 9.45
N VAL A 85 -11.71 -14.25 9.65
CA VAL A 85 -10.99 -12.99 9.88
C VAL A 85 -11.41 -12.49 11.25
N ASP A 86 -10.44 -12.32 12.16
CA ASP A 86 -10.69 -11.89 13.55
C ASP A 86 -11.73 -12.73 14.32
N GLY A 87 -11.85 -14.02 13.97
CA GLY A 87 -12.81 -14.95 14.58
C GLY A 87 -14.22 -14.90 13.99
N GLU A 88 -14.45 -14.09 12.95
CA GLU A 88 -15.70 -14.02 12.21
C GLU A 88 -15.59 -14.77 10.87
N GLN A 89 -16.69 -15.42 10.46
CA GLN A 89 -16.75 -16.14 9.19
C GLN A 89 -16.56 -15.16 8.03
N ALA A 90 -15.61 -15.48 7.16
CA ALA A 90 -15.27 -14.68 5.99
C ALA A 90 -15.24 -15.53 4.72
N MET A 91 -15.31 -14.86 3.58
CA MET A 91 -15.20 -15.45 2.25
C MET A 91 -13.91 -14.95 1.62
N ARG A 92 -13.03 -15.87 1.22
CA ARG A 92 -11.88 -15.58 0.38
C ARG A 92 -12.31 -15.70 -1.07
N LEU A 93 -12.17 -14.61 -1.81
CA LEU A 93 -12.62 -14.48 -3.19
C LEU A 93 -11.43 -14.12 -4.07
N SER A 94 -11.26 -14.84 -5.16
CA SER A 94 -10.36 -14.44 -6.24
C SER A 94 -11.17 -14.20 -7.52
N PHE A 95 -10.76 -13.17 -8.26
CA PHE A 95 -11.45 -12.70 -9.44
C PHE A 95 -10.58 -12.84 -10.69
N ASN A 96 -11.22 -12.97 -11.85
CA ASN A 96 -10.55 -13.02 -13.13
C ASN A 96 -9.98 -11.64 -13.49
N SER A 97 -8.66 -11.51 -13.51
CA SER A 97 -7.97 -10.24 -13.78
C SER A 97 -8.35 -9.63 -15.13
N GLN A 98 -8.52 -10.44 -16.18
CA GLN A 98 -8.89 -9.96 -17.51
C GLN A 98 -10.29 -9.34 -17.52
N GLN A 99 -11.26 -9.98 -16.87
CA GLN A 99 -12.62 -9.46 -16.77
C GLN A 99 -12.69 -8.20 -15.91
N ILE A 100 -11.93 -8.14 -14.81
CA ILE A 100 -11.83 -6.94 -13.97
C ILE A 100 -11.23 -5.77 -14.77
N ASN A 101 -10.12 -5.98 -15.48
CA ASN A 101 -9.49 -4.92 -16.29
C ASN A 101 -10.37 -4.46 -17.46
N THR A 102 -11.11 -5.39 -18.06
CA THR A 102 -12.11 -5.05 -19.08
C THR A 102 -13.22 -4.18 -18.50
N LEU A 103 -13.71 -4.51 -17.30
CA LEU A 103 -14.73 -3.72 -16.60
C LEU A 103 -14.22 -2.33 -16.23
N LEU A 104 -12.98 -2.21 -15.73
CA LEU A 104 -12.36 -0.91 -15.45
C LEU A 104 -12.30 -0.04 -16.71
N THR A 105 -11.87 -0.62 -17.84
CA THR A 105 -11.83 0.08 -19.13
C THR A 105 -13.22 0.52 -19.59
N GLN A 106 -14.23 -0.35 -19.49
CA GLN A 106 -15.62 -0.03 -19.84
C GLN A 106 -16.23 1.06 -18.95
N ALA A 107 -15.79 1.13 -17.69
CA ALA A 107 -16.23 2.10 -16.71
C ALA A 107 -15.46 3.44 -16.78
N ASP A 108 -14.48 3.57 -17.69
CA ASP A 108 -13.55 4.71 -17.79
C ASP A 108 -12.81 4.96 -16.46
N LEU A 109 -12.45 3.88 -15.77
CA LEU A 109 -11.67 3.92 -14.54
C LEU A 109 -10.19 3.66 -14.85
N PRO A 110 -9.27 4.32 -14.12
CA PRO A 110 -7.84 4.05 -14.28
C PRO A 110 -7.52 2.60 -13.91
N SER A 111 -6.46 2.07 -14.51
CA SER A 111 -5.86 0.79 -14.13
C SER A 111 -4.49 1.06 -13.50
N TRP A 112 -4.29 0.59 -12.27
CA TRP A 112 -3.05 0.76 -11.54
C TRP A 112 -2.25 -0.55 -11.54
N PRO A 113 -1.02 -0.57 -12.09
CA PRO A 113 -0.17 -1.76 -12.15
C PRO A 113 -0.10 -2.61 -10.87
N VAL A 114 0.01 -3.94 -11.03
CA VAL A 114 0.11 -4.88 -9.89
C VAL A 114 1.43 -4.74 -9.12
N GLU A 115 2.48 -4.30 -9.80
CA GLU A 115 3.76 -3.96 -9.19
C GLU A 115 3.62 -2.56 -8.59
N ARG A 116 3.71 -2.47 -7.27
CA ARG A 116 3.50 -1.24 -6.51
C ARG A 116 4.79 -0.80 -5.84
N LYS A 117 5.03 0.51 -5.87
CA LYS A 117 6.07 1.14 -5.06
C LYS A 117 5.72 0.96 -3.58
N ASN A 118 6.64 0.42 -2.78
CA ASN A 118 6.52 0.44 -1.33
C ASN A 118 6.95 1.82 -0.82
N VAL A 119 6.06 2.52 -0.11
CA VAL A 119 6.30 3.90 0.32
C VAL A 119 6.68 3.93 1.79
N MET A 120 7.87 4.43 2.12
CA MET A 120 8.21 4.77 3.51
C MET A 120 7.37 5.96 3.96
N VAL A 121 6.66 5.83 5.07
CA VAL A 121 5.86 6.90 5.67
C VAL A 121 6.52 7.35 6.95
N TRP A 122 7.09 8.55 6.90
CA TRP A 122 7.49 9.30 8.08
C TRP A 122 6.34 10.21 8.50
N LEU A 123 5.53 9.76 9.45
CA LEU A 123 4.43 10.54 10.01
C LEU A 123 4.89 11.27 11.27
N VAL A 124 4.69 12.59 11.30
CA VAL A 124 4.94 13.45 12.45
C VAL A 124 3.62 14.05 12.91
N GLU A 125 3.28 13.82 14.18
CA GLU A 125 2.10 14.39 14.83
C GLU A 125 2.51 15.60 15.69
N ASP A 126 1.88 16.75 15.44
CA ASP A 126 2.06 17.99 16.18
C ASP A 126 0.85 18.21 17.10
N SER A 127 1.10 18.10 18.41
CA SER A 127 0.11 18.31 19.47
C SER A 127 -0.01 19.77 19.93
N GLY A 128 0.73 20.68 19.29
CA GLY A 128 0.82 22.11 19.62
C GLY A 128 1.93 22.44 20.62
N TYR A 129 2.28 21.51 21.52
CA TYR A 129 3.38 21.65 22.47
C TYR A 129 4.60 20.81 22.10
N ASP A 130 4.36 19.65 21.50
CA ASP A 130 5.40 18.71 21.11
C ASP A 130 5.06 18.06 19.76
N ARG A 131 6.12 17.66 19.06
CA ARG A 131 6.08 16.93 17.80
C ARG A 131 6.69 15.56 17.98
N THR A 132 5.94 14.53 17.64
CA THR A 132 6.39 13.15 17.80
C THR A 132 6.42 12.44 16.46
N ILE A 133 7.44 11.60 16.26
CA ILE A 133 7.49 10.67 15.14
C ILE A 133 6.60 9.48 15.48
N VAL A 134 5.76 9.09 14.54
CA VAL A 134 4.87 7.94 14.65
C VAL A 134 5.57 6.69 14.15
N TRP A 135 5.75 5.73 15.05
CA TRP A 135 6.37 4.43 14.81
C TRP A 135 5.33 3.35 14.48
N GLU A 136 5.76 2.24 13.87
CA GLU A 136 4.93 1.12 13.40
C GLU A 136 3.98 0.60 14.48
N HIS A 137 4.48 0.45 15.71
CA HIS A 137 3.75 -0.08 16.87
C HIS A 137 3.18 1.01 17.80
N SER A 138 3.21 2.26 17.40
CA SER A 138 2.59 3.34 18.19
C SER A 138 1.06 3.28 18.12
N ASN A 139 0.39 3.72 19.17
CA ASN A 139 -1.08 3.79 19.21
C ASN A 139 -1.62 5.06 18.51
N SER A 140 -1.16 5.34 17.29
CA SER A 140 -1.63 6.48 16.49
C SER A 140 -2.87 6.10 15.69
N GLN A 141 -3.95 6.86 15.91
CA GLN A 141 -5.18 6.74 15.13
C GLN A 141 -4.94 7.12 13.66
N ALA A 142 -4.12 8.14 13.41
CA ALA A 142 -3.80 8.60 12.05
C ALA A 142 -3.02 7.53 11.28
N ALA A 143 -2.02 6.89 11.89
CA ALA A 143 -1.29 5.78 11.27
C ALA A 143 -2.21 4.60 10.97
N SER A 144 -3.08 4.25 11.91
CA SER A 144 -4.04 3.14 11.74
C SER A 144 -5.02 3.41 10.58
N GLN A 145 -5.55 4.62 10.47
CA GLN A 145 -6.40 5.03 9.37
C GLN A 145 -5.64 5.05 8.04
N LEU A 146 -4.40 5.56 8.03
CA LEU A 146 -3.58 5.60 6.82
C LEU A 146 -3.27 4.20 6.31
N LYS A 147 -2.87 3.27 7.19
CA LYS A 147 -2.65 1.84 6.85
C LYS A 147 -3.90 1.21 6.26
N LYS A 148 -5.06 1.44 6.89
CA LYS A 148 -6.35 0.91 6.40
C LYS A 148 -6.67 1.41 4.99
N GLU A 149 -6.55 2.72 4.75
CA GLU A 149 -6.86 3.31 3.45
C GLU A 149 -5.84 2.95 2.37
N ALA A 150 -4.55 2.84 2.73
CA ALA A 150 -3.51 2.37 1.83
C ALA A 150 -3.76 0.92 1.41
N ASN A 151 -4.08 0.03 2.37
CA ASN A 151 -4.45 -1.37 2.09
C ASN A 151 -5.69 -1.46 1.19
N ARG A 152 -6.72 -0.64 1.45
CA ARG A 152 -7.94 -0.59 0.62
C ARG A 152 -7.65 -0.23 -0.83
N ARG A 153 -6.64 0.60 -1.10
CA ARG A 153 -6.23 1.02 -2.45
C ARG A 153 -5.09 0.17 -3.03
N GLY A 154 -4.61 -0.82 -2.29
CA GLY A 154 -3.48 -1.66 -2.69
C GLY A 154 -2.17 -0.89 -2.76
N LEU A 155 -2.00 0.15 -1.95
CA LEU A 155 -0.75 0.89 -1.81
C LEU A 155 0.05 0.31 -0.63
N PRO A 156 1.19 -0.36 -0.87
CA PRO A 156 2.07 -0.79 0.21
C PRO A 156 2.72 0.43 0.86
N ILE A 157 2.60 0.51 2.18
CA ILE A 157 3.27 1.53 2.98
C ILE A 157 4.04 0.87 4.12
N THR A 158 5.20 1.43 4.44
CA THR A 158 6.07 0.99 5.55
C THR A 158 6.21 2.15 6.51
N PHE A 159 6.08 1.91 7.82
CA PHE A 159 6.44 2.90 8.84
C PHE A 159 7.76 2.49 9.50
N PRO A 160 8.49 3.46 10.07
CA PRO A 160 9.67 3.15 10.89
C PRO A 160 9.28 2.30 12.10
N ILE A 161 10.09 1.30 12.42
CA ILE A 161 9.79 0.34 13.49
C ILE A 161 9.88 1.01 14.87
N GLY A 162 10.75 2.01 14.99
CA GLY A 162 11.05 2.70 16.25
C GLY A 162 12.07 1.93 17.09
N ASP A 163 13.01 1.24 16.45
CA ASP A 163 14.14 0.63 17.15
C ASP A 163 15.23 1.66 17.48
N PHE A 164 16.35 1.22 18.06
CA PHE A 164 17.44 2.11 18.45
C PHE A 164 18.01 2.90 17.26
N ASP A 165 18.15 2.28 16.10
CA ASP A 165 18.70 2.93 14.90
C ASP A 165 17.72 4.00 14.40
N ASP A 166 16.40 3.76 14.42
CA ASP A 166 15.41 4.75 14.02
C ASP A 166 15.36 5.94 14.99
N ILE A 167 15.36 5.65 16.30
CA ILE A 167 15.24 6.68 17.35
C ILE A 167 16.47 7.60 17.37
N THR A 168 17.66 7.05 17.10
CA THR A 168 18.91 7.83 17.12
C THR A 168 19.29 8.38 15.75
N GLY A 169 18.77 7.79 14.66
CA GLY A 169 19.13 8.12 13.28
C GLY A 169 18.38 9.31 12.68
N ILE A 170 17.25 9.75 13.25
CA ILE A 170 16.51 10.90 12.73
C ILE A 170 15.80 11.70 13.82
N GLN A 171 15.82 13.03 13.69
CA GLN A 171 15.12 13.93 14.60
C GLN A 171 13.79 14.42 13.99
N THR A 172 12.85 14.79 14.87
CA THR A 172 11.58 15.40 14.47
C THR A 172 11.79 16.68 13.66
N THR A 173 12.84 17.44 13.97
CA THR A 173 13.24 18.64 13.24
C THR A 173 13.68 18.36 11.82
N ASP A 174 14.26 17.19 11.55
CA ASP A 174 14.71 16.82 10.20
C ASP A 174 13.51 16.56 9.30
N LEU A 175 12.54 15.81 9.81
CA LEU A 175 11.26 15.54 9.14
C LEU A 175 10.42 16.81 8.97
N TRP A 176 10.40 17.68 9.99
CA TRP A 176 9.64 18.93 9.93
C TRP A 176 10.30 19.99 9.04
N GLY A 177 11.63 20.03 9.01
CA GLY A 177 12.41 20.89 8.13
C GLY A 177 12.43 20.38 6.68
N GLY A 178 12.23 19.08 6.47
CA GLY A 178 12.35 18.46 5.16
C GLY A 178 13.81 18.30 4.73
N PHE A 179 14.71 18.02 5.68
CA PHE A 179 16.13 17.83 5.38
C PHE A 179 16.35 16.49 4.69
N VAL A 180 16.56 16.55 3.38
CA VAL A 180 16.60 15.39 2.48
C VAL A 180 17.69 14.38 2.88
N GLY A 181 18.89 14.86 3.25
CA GLY A 181 20.01 14.01 3.65
C GLY A 181 19.67 13.06 4.81
N PRO A 182 19.35 13.58 6.01
CA PRO A 182 18.96 12.76 7.15
C PRO A 182 17.75 11.85 6.88
N ILE A 183 16.75 12.35 6.14
CA ILE A 183 15.56 11.55 5.77
C ILE A 183 15.97 10.34 4.94
N ALA A 184 16.81 10.54 3.93
CA ALA A 184 17.24 9.47 3.05
C ALA A 184 18.15 8.47 3.78
N GLU A 185 19.09 8.95 4.61
CA GLU A 185 19.99 8.11 5.41
C GLU A 185 19.22 7.23 6.40
N ALA A 186 18.30 7.80 7.17
CA ALA A 186 17.45 7.04 8.10
C ALA A 186 16.53 6.04 7.39
N THR A 187 16.19 6.30 6.11
CA THR A 187 15.34 5.40 5.31
C THR A 187 16.14 4.31 4.59
N ALA A 188 17.45 4.45 4.41
CA ALA A 188 18.26 3.57 3.56
C ALA A 188 18.21 2.08 3.94
N ARG A 189 17.93 1.78 5.22
CA ARG A 189 17.78 0.41 5.73
C ARG A 189 16.46 -0.27 5.35
N TYR A 190 15.46 0.49 4.88
CA TYR A 190 14.14 -0.01 4.53
C TYR A 190 14.04 -0.32 3.02
N PRO A 191 13.46 -1.47 2.62
CA PRO A 191 13.28 -1.83 1.21
C PRO A 191 12.07 -1.08 0.62
N VAL A 192 12.26 0.21 0.33
CA VAL A 192 11.22 1.15 -0.12
C VAL A 192 11.62 1.86 -1.40
N ASP A 193 10.62 2.18 -2.22
CA ASP A 193 10.77 2.74 -3.56
C ASP A 193 10.50 4.27 -3.59
N ALA A 194 9.90 4.80 -2.53
CA ALA A 194 9.56 6.21 -2.37
C ALA A 194 9.45 6.58 -0.88
N ILE A 195 9.54 7.87 -0.58
CA ILE A 195 9.45 8.40 0.78
C ILE A 195 8.36 9.45 0.85
N ALA A 196 7.41 9.30 1.78
CA ALA A 196 6.39 10.27 2.10
C ALA A 196 6.60 10.80 3.52
N VAL A 197 6.82 12.11 3.64
CA VAL A 197 6.84 12.79 4.94
C VAL A 197 5.49 13.44 5.14
N ILE A 198 4.77 13.02 6.18
CA ILE A 198 3.43 13.49 6.52
C ILE A 198 3.52 14.25 7.84
N ARG A 199 2.98 15.46 7.87
CA ARG A 199 2.92 16.33 9.03
C ARG A 199 1.46 16.56 9.37
N LEU A 200 1.03 16.08 10.53
CA LEU A 200 -0.33 16.22 11.02
C LEU A 200 -0.35 17.25 12.16
N GLN A 201 -1.09 18.34 11.98
CA GLN A 201 -1.26 19.38 12.99
C GLN A 201 -2.76 19.60 13.24
N GLY A 202 -3.27 19.03 14.34
CA GLY A 202 -4.71 18.92 14.57
C GLY A 202 -5.39 18.19 13.40
N ASN A 203 -6.29 18.88 12.70
CA ASN A 203 -6.98 18.33 11.51
C ASN A 203 -6.28 18.68 10.18
N ASN A 204 -5.17 19.41 10.20
CA ASN A 204 -4.46 19.80 8.99
C ASN A 204 -3.37 18.76 8.68
N LEU A 205 -3.46 18.17 7.50
CA LEU A 205 -2.45 17.26 6.98
C LEU A 205 -1.66 17.95 5.87
N ARG A 206 -0.33 17.99 6.01
CA ARG A 206 0.60 18.38 4.95
C ARG A 206 1.49 17.19 4.62
N TYR A 207 1.81 17.00 3.35
CA TYR A 207 2.71 15.93 2.95
C TYR A 207 3.72 16.39 1.91
N THR A 208 4.85 15.70 1.84
CA THR A 208 5.85 15.80 0.78
C THR A 208 6.19 14.40 0.32
N LEU A 209 6.13 14.17 -1.00
CA LEU A 209 6.44 12.88 -1.60
C LEU A 209 7.75 13.01 -2.39
N TYR A 210 8.72 12.18 -2.03
CA TYR A 210 9.93 11.95 -2.79
C TYR A 210 9.74 10.65 -3.58
N ASP A 211 9.44 10.78 -4.87
CA ASP A 211 9.13 9.63 -5.75
C ASP A 211 10.39 8.92 -6.28
N GLN A 212 11.34 8.67 -5.37
CA GLN A 212 12.64 8.05 -5.65
C GLN A 212 13.06 7.17 -4.47
N THR A 213 13.91 6.18 -4.74
CA THR A 213 14.53 5.35 -3.69
C THR A 213 15.43 6.21 -2.80
N PRO A 214 15.68 5.80 -1.54
CA PRO A 214 16.55 6.54 -0.63
C PRO A 214 17.93 6.88 -1.24
N ASP A 215 18.58 5.90 -1.88
CA ASP A 215 19.91 6.09 -2.50
C ASP A 215 19.90 7.19 -3.58
N LYS A 216 18.88 7.20 -4.44
CA LYS A 216 18.75 8.19 -5.52
C LYS A 216 18.41 9.58 -5.00
N LEU A 217 17.68 9.63 -3.90
CA LEU A 217 17.32 10.88 -3.26
C LEU A 217 18.56 11.60 -2.70
N VAL A 218 19.51 10.85 -2.13
CA VAL A 218 20.81 11.37 -1.70
C VAL A 218 21.61 11.91 -2.88
N GLU A 219 21.75 11.13 -3.96
CA GLU A 219 22.50 11.53 -5.15
C GLU A 219 21.97 12.82 -5.79
N THR A 220 20.64 12.96 -5.88
CA THR A 220 20.00 14.15 -6.46
C THR A 220 20.21 15.40 -5.61
N HIS A 221 20.29 15.25 -4.29
CA HIS A 221 20.49 16.38 -3.38
C HIS A 221 21.89 17.00 -3.47
N TYR A 222 22.94 16.19 -3.70
CA TYR A 222 24.32 16.68 -3.81
C TYR A 222 24.65 17.35 -5.16
N LEU A 223 23.71 17.34 -6.12
CA LEU A 223 23.88 17.94 -7.44
C LEU A 223 23.27 19.34 -7.56
N GLN A 224 22.71 19.91 -6.47
CA GLN A 224 22.13 21.25 -6.40
C GLN A 224 22.91 22.13 -5.42
#